data_AF-A0A5A7NKG5-F1
#
_entry.id   AF-A0A5A7NKG5-F1
#
_cell.length_a   1.000
_cell.length_b   1.000
_cell.length_c   1.000
_cell.angle_alpha   90.00
_cell.angle_beta   90.00
_cell.angle_gamma   90.00
#
_symmetry.space_group_name_H-M   'P 1'
#
loop_
_entity.id
_entity.type
_entity.pdbx_description
1 polymer ?
#
loop_
_entity_poly.entity_id
_entity_poly.type
_entity_poly.pdbx_seq_one_letter_code
_entity_poly.pdbx_strand_id
1 'polypeptide(L)'
;MEAGLIKTGATLYDSRRRHTARVRSDGTLVSRDMTGSIHQIGAHVQGAPACNGWTFWHVENRGDLVPLDRLREEIRAISHA
;
A
#
# COMPACT_ATOMS: atom_id res chain seq x y z
N MET A 1 -0.28 11.59 -10.64
CA MET A 1 -0.83 10.22 -10.76
C MET A 1 0.29 9.26 -10.39
N GLU A 2 0.20 8.59 -9.23
CA GLU A 2 1.27 7.74 -8.70
C GLU A 2 1.20 6.31 -9.28
N ALA A 3 1.13 6.23 -10.61
CA ALA A 3 1.13 4.98 -11.36
C ALA A 3 2.59 4.49 -11.51
N GLY A 4 3.10 3.78 -10.50
CA GLY A 4 4.41 3.14 -10.62
C GLY A 4 5.07 2.72 -9.31
N LEU A 5 4.58 3.18 -8.15
CA LEU A 5 5.21 2.91 -6.86
C LEU A 5 5.17 1.43 -6.46
N ILE A 6 4.12 0.71 -6.87
CA ILE A 6 3.85 -0.65 -6.44
C ILE A 6 3.49 -1.48 -7.66
N LYS A 7 4.18 -2.60 -7.83
CA LYS A 7 3.93 -3.53 -8.93
C LYS A 7 2.49 -4.07 -8.84
N THR A 8 1.76 -4.06 -9.95
CA THR A 8 0.48 -4.76 -10.05
C THR A 8 0.65 -6.22 -9.60
N GLY A 9 -0.27 -6.70 -8.77
CA GLY A 9 -0.21 -8.02 -8.17
C GLY A 9 0.73 -8.12 -6.95
N ALA A 10 1.37 -7.04 -6.51
CA ALA A 10 2.06 -7.07 -5.22
C ALA A 10 1.07 -7.27 -4.07
N THR A 11 1.50 -8.00 -3.04
CA THR A 11 0.79 -8.11 -1.77
C THR A 11 1.35 -7.06 -0.81
N LEU A 12 0.45 -6.27 -0.23
CA LEU A 12 0.74 -5.32 0.82
C LEU A 12 0.37 -5.91 2.17
N TYR A 13 1.10 -5.51 3.20
CA TYR A 13 0.93 -5.94 4.58
C TYR A 13 0.78 -4.71 5.50
N ASP A 14 0.11 -4.84 6.65
CA ASP A 14 0.35 -3.90 7.75
C ASP A 14 1.72 -4.20 8.40
N SER A 15 2.21 -3.30 9.25
CA SER A 15 3.51 -3.43 9.93
C SER A 15 3.65 -4.70 10.79
N ARG A 16 2.54 -5.36 11.11
CA ARG A 16 2.47 -6.58 11.92
C ARG A 16 2.06 -7.84 11.14
N ARG A 17 1.91 -7.77 9.81
CA ARG A 17 1.45 -8.89 8.95
C ARG A 17 0.11 -9.51 9.37
N ARG A 18 -0.77 -8.73 10.00
CA ARG A 18 -2.14 -9.10 10.37
C ARG A 18 -3.13 -8.87 9.24
N HIS A 19 -2.91 -7.83 8.43
CA HIS A 19 -3.78 -7.46 7.33
C HIS A 19 -3.02 -7.53 6.00
N THR A 20 -3.71 -7.97 4.95
CA THR A 20 -3.14 -8.10 3.61
C THR A 20 -4.09 -7.55 2.56
N ALA A 21 -3.54 -6.92 1.54
CA ALA A 21 -4.29 -6.50 0.35
C ALA A 21 -3.45 -6.68 -0.91
N ARG A 22 -4.07 -6.91 -2.06
CA ARG A 22 -3.37 -7.10 -3.34
C ARG A 22 -3.60 -5.91 -4.26
N VAL A 23 -2.52 -5.45 -4.90
CA VAL A 23 -2.57 -4.33 -5.86
C VAL A 23 -3.17 -4.80 -7.18
N ARG A 24 -4.20 -4.10 -7.66
CA ARG A 24 -4.85 -4.32 -8.96
C ARG A 24 -4.16 -3.52 -10.06
N SER A 25 -4.51 -3.82 -11.32
CA SER A 25 -3.93 -3.16 -12.49
C SER A 25 -4.29 -1.68 -12.61
N ASP A 26 -5.40 -1.27 -12.00
CA ASP A 26 -5.88 0.12 -11.94
C ASP A 26 -5.30 0.92 -10.75
N GLY A 27 -4.41 0.31 -9.96
CA GLY A 27 -3.80 0.93 -8.78
C GLY A 27 -4.66 0.87 -7.51
N THR A 28 -5.85 0.28 -7.56
CA THR A 28 -6.66 0.01 -6.36
C THR A 28 -6.14 -1.23 -5.61
N LEU A 29 -6.55 -1.38 -4.36
CA LEU A 29 -6.32 -2.56 -3.55
C LEU A 29 -7.57 -3.42 -3.49
N VAL A 30 -7.39 -4.74 -3.45
CA VAL A 30 -8.42 -5.69 -3.07
C VAL A 30 -8.03 -6.42 -1.79
N SER A 31 -8.97 -6.51 -0.84
CA SER A 31 -8.86 -7.30 0.38
C SER A 31 -10.18 -7.98 0.66
N ARG A 32 -10.15 -9.33 0.73
CA ARG A 32 -11.30 -10.22 0.99
C ARG A 32 -12.55 -9.85 0.16
N ASP A 33 -13.38 -8.98 0.69
CA ASP A 33 -14.71 -8.59 0.23
C ASP A 33 -14.78 -7.17 -0.35
N MET A 34 -13.70 -6.37 -0.26
CA MET A 34 -13.70 -4.98 -0.69
C MET A 34 -12.58 -4.66 -1.68
N THR A 35 -12.90 -3.81 -2.67
CA THR A 35 -11.93 -3.15 -3.56
C THR A 35 -12.01 -1.64 -3.37
N GLY A 36 -10.88 -0.95 -3.31
CA GLY A 36 -10.83 0.50 -3.10
C GLY A 36 -9.41 1.05 -3.04
N SER A 37 -9.28 2.33 -2.74
CA SER A 37 -7.96 2.96 -2.54
C SER A 37 -7.22 2.38 -1.33
N ILE A 38 -5.91 2.65 -1.23
CA ILE A 38 -5.08 2.27 -0.07
C ILE A 38 -5.67 2.75 1.27
N HIS A 39 -6.35 3.90 1.27
CA HIS A 39 -6.99 4.49 2.43
C HIS A 39 -8.29 3.76 2.78
N GLN A 40 -9.15 3.54 1.80
CA GLN A 40 -10.43 2.85 2.00
C GLN A 40 -10.22 1.41 2.48
N ILE A 41 -9.31 0.67 1.83
CA ILE A 41 -9.01 -0.70 2.24
C ILE A 41 -8.32 -0.74 3.60
N GLY A 42 -7.40 0.21 3.88
CA GLY A 42 -6.79 0.33 5.20
C GLY A 42 -7.81 0.61 6.32
N ALA A 43 -8.79 1.47 6.07
CA ALA A 43 -9.86 1.77 7.02
C ALA A 43 -10.76 0.55 7.25
N HIS A 44 -11.16 -0.11 6.16
CA HIS A 44 -12.00 -1.32 6.18
C HIS A 44 -11.38 -2.44 7.02
N VAL A 45 -10.14 -2.83 6.75
CA VAL A 45 -9.50 -3.95 7.45
C VAL A 45 -9.21 -3.66 8.93
N GLN A 46 -9.10 -2.39 9.30
CA GLN A 46 -8.94 -1.95 10.69
C GLN A 46 -10.27 -1.76 11.43
N GLY A 47 -11.41 -1.76 10.72
CA GLY A 47 -12.69 -1.35 11.30
C GLY A 47 -12.71 0.10 11.78
N ALA A 48 -11.92 0.97 11.13
CA ALA A 48 -11.73 2.37 11.50
C ALA A 48 -12.46 3.32 10.52
N PRO A 49 -12.85 4.53 10.94
CA PRO A 49 -13.52 5.50 10.06
C PRO A 49 -12.58 6.06 8.98
N ALA A 50 -11.26 6.04 9.20
CA ALA A 50 -10.27 6.52 8.25
C ALA A 50 -8.92 5.80 8.47
N CYS A 51 -8.05 5.83 7.45
CA CYS A 51 -6.71 5.28 7.51
C CYS A 51 -5.76 6.09 6.61
N ASN A 52 -4.56 6.39 7.10
CA ASN A 52 -3.46 6.83 6.23
C ASN A 52 -2.80 5.59 5.60
N GLY A 53 -3.22 5.24 4.38
CA GLY A 53 -2.74 4.05 3.68
C GLY A 53 -1.24 4.07 3.36
N TRP A 54 -0.62 5.24 3.25
CA TRP A 54 0.80 5.38 2.93
C TRP A 54 1.72 4.84 4.04
N THR A 55 1.34 5.09 5.30
CA THR A 55 2.10 4.64 6.46
C THR A 55 1.60 3.29 6.99
N PHE A 56 0.34 2.95 6.71
CA PHE A 56 -0.25 1.68 7.13
C PHE A 56 0.25 0.50 6.29
N TRP A 57 0.24 0.63 4.97
CA TRP A 57 0.63 -0.43 4.07
C TRP A 57 2.14 -0.47 3.86
N HIS A 58 2.65 -1.69 3.79
CA HIS A 58 4.05 -2.00 3.57
C HIS A 58 4.17 -3.01 2.44
N VAL A 59 5.21 -2.87 1.62
CA VAL A 59 5.68 -3.94 0.74
C VAL A 59 6.72 -4.77 1.48
N GLU A 60 6.78 -6.06 1.17
CA GLU A 60 7.91 -6.88 1.59
C GLU A 60 9.08 -6.67 0.62
N ASN A 61 10.24 -6.29 1.16
CA ASN A 61 11.49 -6.18 0.42
C ASN A 61 12.58 -6.94 1.18
N ARG A 62 13.08 -8.04 0.59
CA ARG A 62 14.14 -8.88 1.20
C ARG A 62 13.84 -9.36 2.62
N GLY A 63 12.56 -9.60 2.94
CA GLY A 63 12.10 -10.05 4.27
C GLY A 63 11.67 -8.92 5.20
N ASP A 64 12.08 -7.69 4.92
CA ASP A 64 11.69 -6.50 5.70
C ASP A 64 10.42 -5.87 5.14
N LEU A 65 9.61 -5.29 6.04
CA LEU A 65 8.44 -4.51 5.65
C LEU A 65 8.83 -3.04 5.49
N VAL A 66 8.63 -2.52 4.28
CA VAL A 66 8.93 -1.13 3.92
C VAL A 66 7.62 -0.37 3.70
N PRO A 67 7.36 0.73 4.42
CA PRO A 67 6.12 1.50 4.25
C PRO A 67 6.08 2.12 2.86
N LEU A 68 4.87 2.21 2.29
CA LEU A 68 4.68 2.81 0.97
C LEU A 68 5.14 4.27 0.91
N ASP A 69 5.00 4.98 2.03
CA ASP A 69 5.41 6.39 2.15
C ASP A 69 6.90 6.57 1.82
N ARG A 70 7.75 5.63 2.26
CA ARG A 70 9.19 5.65 1.98
C ARG A 70 9.49 5.43 0.50
N LEU A 71 8.79 4.50 -0.15
CA LEU A 71 8.92 4.30 -1.60
C LEU A 71 8.57 5.57 -2.38
N ARG A 72 7.56 6.30 -1.91
CA ARG A 72 7.14 7.57 -2.51
C ARG A 72 8.20 8.65 -2.39
N GLU A 73 8.88 8.73 -1.25
CA GLU A 73 10.01 9.64 -1.05
C GLU A 73 11.18 9.31 -2.00
N GLU A 74 11.51 8.02 -2.16
CA GLU A 74 12.58 7.57 -3.05
C GLU A 74 12.30 7.95 -4.52
N ILE A 75 11.07 7.75 -5.02
CA ILE A 75 10.71 8.17 -6.40
C ILE A 75 10.79 9.69 -6.56
N ARG A 76 10.33 10.45 -5.57
CA ARG A 76 10.39 11.93 -5.62
C ARG A 76 11.84 12.42 -5.67
N ALA A 77 12.73 11.82 -4.89
CA ALA A 77 14.15 12.15 -4.90
C ALA A 77 14.81 11.87 -6.27
N ILE A 78 14.45 10.76 -6.91
CA ILE A 78 14.95 10.40 -8.25
C ILE A 78 14.39 11.34 -9.34
N SER A 79 13.13 11.75 -9.21
CA SER A 79 12.45 12.60 -10.19
C SER A 79 12.87 14.08 -10.14
N HIS A 80 13.77 14.45 -9.24
CA HIS A 80 14.33 15.80 -9.09
C HIS A 80 15.86 15.84 -9.26
N ALA A 81 16.46 14.72 -9.71
CA ALA A 81 17.85 14.62 -10.13
C ALA A 81 17.93 14.64 -11.67
#